data_AF-A0A8T8S8K3-F1
#
_entry.id   AF-A0A8T8S8K3-F1
#
_cell.length_a   1.000
_cell.length_b   1.000
_cell.length_c   1.000
_cell.angle_alpha   90.00
_cell.angle_beta   90.00
_cell.angle_gamma   90.00
#
_symmetry.space_group_name_H-M   'P 1'
#
loop_
_entity.id
_entity.type
_entity.pdbx_description
1 polymer ?
#
loop_
_entity_poly.entity_id
_entity_poly.type
_entity_poly.pdbx_seq_one_letter_code
_entity_poly.pdbx_strand_id
1 'polypeptide(L)'
;MKGLSNRELDQIDVELKEAICDSLVNTLVARASGMDERGSIVFGTSPRRGIFSGQLLPRFDAAGVEDETSDIRIASLGVDFVVAKDVAGPMRLRPQFSVFVRVIPAWNDLVMGGGTLDLDFKLDANIQREIDLKIRSNRQPALEAAGVASPNWSSMDENARAKVRSQRAEILTEIRRNAYAAHGIQLHGEHEIDQGDSLSPTETGESDTEGDAAQSGEDPPEFPRAPIARLLRDGRAIPAHLIKPAAFPGKWRRLDLELPSLEVDCCDNDSVLATKLTAYNAILR
;
A
#
# COMPACT_ATOMS: atom_id res chain seq x y z
N MET A 1 -6.62 -30.15 -8.91
CA MET A 1 -7.02 -31.57 -8.74
C MET A 1 -8.30 -31.65 -7.91
N LYS A 2 -9.46 -31.41 -8.53
CA LYS A 2 -10.76 -31.70 -7.88
C LYS A 2 -11.26 -33.02 -8.44
N GLY A 3 -11.58 -33.98 -7.57
CA GLY A 3 -12.20 -35.25 -7.96
C GLY A 3 -11.32 -36.50 -7.85
N LEU A 4 -10.08 -36.41 -7.37
CA LEU A 4 -9.24 -37.58 -7.05
C LEU A 4 -9.36 -37.91 -5.56
N SER A 5 -9.44 -39.19 -5.25
CA SER A 5 -9.37 -39.73 -3.89
C SER A 5 -7.93 -39.73 -3.37
N ASN A 6 -7.74 -39.78 -2.04
CA ASN A 6 -6.40 -39.78 -1.43
C ASN A 6 -5.51 -40.93 -1.95
N ARG A 7 -6.09 -42.11 -2.22
CA ARG A 7 -5.33 -43.24 -2.81
C ARG A 7 -4.83 -42.96 -4.22
N GLU A 8 -5.60 -42.23 -5.00
CA GLU A 8 -5.19 -41.85 -6.37
C GLU A 8 -4.13 -40.75 -6.33
N LEU A 9 -4.18 -39.85 -5.35
CA LEU A 9 -3.14 -38.86 -5.11
C LEU A 9 -1.83 -39.51 -4.64
N ASP A 10 -1.89 -40.57 -3.83
CA ASP A 10 -0.70 -41.32 -3.38
C ASP A 10 0.05 -42.00 -4.54
N GLN A 11 -0.67 -42.38 -5.61
CA GLN A 11 -0.09 -42.99 -6.81
C GLN A 11 0.58 -42.00 -7.76
N ILE A 12 0.37 -40.69 -7.57
CA ILE A 12 1.07 -39.68 -8.36
C ILE A 12 2.54 -39.66 -7.94
N ASP A 13 3.40 -39.67 -8.95
CA ASP A 13 4.85 -39.63 -8.81
C ASP A 13 5.31 -38.47 -7.92
N VAL A 14 6.31 -38.71 -7.07
CA VAL A 14 6.76 -37.72 -6.08
C VAL A 14 7.37 -36.51 -6.79
N GLU A 15 8.13 -36.77 -7.85
CA GLU A 15 8.77 -35.78 -8.71
C GLU A 15 7.75 -34.84 -9.35
N LEU A 16 6.56 -35.35 -9.71
CA LEU A 16 5.47 -34.53 -10.25
C LEU A 16 4.84 -33.64 -9.18
N LYS A 17 4.73 -34.14 -7.94
CA LYS A 17 4.25 -33.35 -6.80
C LYS A 17 5.22 -32.22 -6.49
N GLU A 18 6.52 -32.53 -6.42
CA GLU A 18 7.58 -31.55 -6.20
C GLU A 18 7.63 -30.50 -7.32
N ALA A 19 7.49 -30.91 -8.59
CA ALA A 19 7.45 -29.98 -9.71
C ALA A 19 6.27 -28.99 -9.63
N ILE A 20 5.11 -29.42 -9.14
CA ILE A 20 3.97 -28.52 -8.91
C ILE A 20 4.25 -27.58 -7.74
N CYS A 21 4.77 -28.09 -6.63
CA CYS A 21 5.14 -27.28 -5.47
C CYS A 21 6.16 -26.20 -5.86
N ASP A 22 7.24 -26.59 -6.55
CA ASP A 22 8.27 -25.69 -7.05
C ASP A 22 7.69 -24.63 -8.00
N SER A 23 6.82 -25.04 -8.95
CA SER A 23 6.15 -24.11 -9.85
C SER A 23 5.29 -23.08 -9.12
N LEU A 24 4.54 -23.49 -8.09
CA LEU A 24 3.70 -22.59 -7.28
C LEU A 24 4.55 -21.60 -6.48
N VAL A 25 5.64 -22.08 -5.87
CA VAL A 25 6.57 -21.22 -5.12
C VAL A 25 7.21 -20.22 -6.06
N ASN A 26 7.77 -20.65 -7.19
CA ASN A 26 8.39 -19.76 -8.17
C ASN A 26 7.41 -18.74 -8.76
N THR A 27 6.16 -19.16 -9.00
CA THR A 27 5.10 -18.24 -9.45
C THR A 27 4.78 -17.19 -8.38
N LEU A 28 4.66 -17.60 -7.12
CA LEU A 28 4.39 -16.70 -6.01
C LEU A 28 5.54 -15.72 -5.79
N VAL A 29 6.79 -16.22 -5.82
CA VAL A 29 7.99 -15.40 -5.71
C VAL A 29 8.02 -14.36 -6.84
N ALA A 30 7.85 -14.79 -8.10
CA ALA A 30 7.82 -13.87 -9.24
C ALA A 30 6.69 -12.84 -9.15
N ARG A 31 5.53 -13.23 -8.59
CA ARG A 31 4.38 -12.36 -8.36
C ARG A 31 4.66 -11.31 -7.29
N ALA A 32 5.20 -11.73 -6.15
CA ALA A 32 5.48 -10.86 -5.00
C ALA A 32 6.67 -9.93 -5.24
N SER A 33 7.68 -10.40 -5.98
CA SER A 33 8.83 -9.60 -6.42
C SER A 33 8.55 -8.73 -7.64
N GLY A 34 7.35 -8.84 -8.22
CA GLY A 34 6.97 -8.11 -9.42
C GLY A 34 7.87 -8.43 -10.62
N MET A 35 8.45 -9.62 -10.68
CA MET A 35 9.23 -10.16 -11.80
C MET A 35 8.34 -10.80 -12.89
N ASP A 36 7.11 -11.17 -12.55
CA ASP A 36 6.14 -11.67 -13.54
C ASP A 36 5.69 -10.57 -14.53
N GLU A 37 4.96 -10.96 -15.58
CA GLU A 37 4.44 -10.04 -16.60
C GLU A 37 3.51 -8.97 -16.00
N ARG A 38 2.73 -9.36 -14.98
CA ARG A 38 1.79 -8.46 -14.33
C ARG A 38 2.50 -7.42 -13.44
N GLY A 39 3.72 -7.70 -12.97
CA GLY A 39 4.60 -6.75 -12.31
C GLY A 39 5.28 -5.76 -13.26
N SER A 40 5.10 -5.91 -14.59
CA SER A 40 5.65 -4.95 -15.57
C SER A 40 5.06 -3.55 -15.45
N ILE A 41 3.82 -3.44 -14.97
CA ILE A 41 3.14 -2.17 -14.70
C ILE A 41 2.52 -2.21 -13.29
N VAL A 42 2.86 -1.20 -12.48
CA VAL A 42 2.30 -1.00 -11.14
C VAL A 42 1.51 0.30 -11.12
N PHE A 43 0.29 0.22 -10.60
CA PHE A 43 -0.67 1.32 -10.53
C PHE A 43 -0.86 1.81 -9.10
N GLY A 44 -1.07 3.12 -8.94
CA GLY A 44 -1.31 3.79 -7.66
C GLY A 44 -0.04 4.01 -6.85
N THR A 45 0.29 3.05 -5.97
CA THR A 45 1.37 3.19 -4.99
C THR A 45 2.75 3.02 -5.62
N SER A 46 3.78 3.52 -4.94
CA SER A 46 5.16 3.31 -5.36
C SER A 46 5.53 1.82 -5.24
N PRO A 47 6.25 1.25 -6.22
CA PRO A 47 6.77 -0.12 -6.16
C PRO A 47 7.55 -0.43 -4.89
N ARG A 48 8.20 0.58 -4.28
CA ARG A 48 8.89 0.46 -2.98
C ARG A 48 8.00 -0.08 -1.85
N ARG A 49 6.69 0.15 -1.92
CA ARG A 49 5.71 -0.31 -0.91
C ARG A 49 4.93 -1.54 -1.35
N GLY A 50 4.92 -1.84 -2.65
CA GLY A 50 4.07 -2.88 -3.23
C GLY A 50 4.82 -4.12 -3.74
N ILE A 51 6.14 -4.02 -3.89
CA ILE A 51 7.00 -5.10 -4.36
C ILE A 51 7.89 -5.55 -3.23
N PHE A 52 7.91 -6.87 -3.00
CA PHE A 52 8.80 -7.49 -2.04
C PHE A 52 10.09 -7.90 -2.76
N SER A 53 11.18 -7.16 -2.52
CA SER A 53 12.50 -7.64 -2.91
C SER A 53 13.00 -8.63 -1.84
N GLY A 54 13.30 -9.87 -2.23
CA GLY A 54 14.13 -10.74 -1.40
C GLY A 54 15.42 -10.00 -1.08
N GLN A 55 15.74 -9.83 0.20
CA GLN A 55 17.00 -9.23 0.60
C GLN A 55 18.08 -10.29 0.48
N LEU A 56 19.21 -9.99 -0.15
CA LEU A 56 20.43 -10.77 0.06
C LEU A 56 21.03 -10.27 1.37
N LEU A 57 20.89 -11.06 2.45
CA LEU A 57 21.51 -10.70 3.71
C LEU A 57 23.00 -11.08 3.67
N PRO A 58 23.91 -10.20 4.15
CA PRO A 58 25.31 -10.57 4.28
C PRO A 58 25.45 -11.75 5.24
N ARG A 59 26.43 -12.60 4.96
CA ARG A 59 26.87 -13.65 5.88
C ARG A 59 27.22 -12.99 7.22
N PHE A 60 26.73 -13.55 8.33
CA PHE A 60 26.98 -12.99 9.66
C PHE A 60 28.47 -13.08 10.06
N ASP A 61 29.20 -14.07 9.52
CA ASP A 61 30.65 -14.15 9.59
C ASP A 61 31.27 -14.76 8.31
N ALA A 62 32.57 -14.55 8.09
CA ALA A 62 33.30 -15.19 6.99
C ALA A 62 33.78 -16.62 7.34
N ALA A 63 33.72 -16.99 8.63
CA ALA A 63 34.39 -18.15 9.19
C ALA A 63 33.47 -19.38 9.40
N GLY A 64 32.15 -19.21 9.35
CA GLY A 64 31.16 -20.27 9.54
C GLY A 64 31.17 -20.88 10.94
N VAL A 65 31.50 -20.08 11.97
CA VAL A 65 31.72 -20.58 13.33
C VAL A 65 30.45 -20.52 14.18
N GLU A 66 29.47 -19.68 13.80
CA GLU A 66 28.17 -19.65 14.49
C GLU A 66 27.18 -20.69 13.94
N ASP A 67 26.76 -21.56 14.85
CA ASP A 67 25.97 -22.79 14.71
C ASP A 67 24.56 -22.57 14.13
N GLU A 68 24.19 -23.42 13.17
CA GLU A 68 22.91 -23.51 12.45
C GLU A 68 21.69 -23.85 13.33
N THR A 69 21.86 -24.02 14.64
CA THR A 69 20.80 -24.47 15.57
C THR A 69 20.18 -23.37 16.46
N SER A 70 20.42 -22.08 16.19
CA SER A 70 19.71 -21.02 16.93
C SER A 70 18.25 -20.88 16.48
N ASP A 71 17.33 -21.27 17.38
CA ASP A 71 15.89 -21.40 17.17
C ASP A 71 15.26 -20.17 16.46
N ILE A 72 14.91 -20.40 15.19
CA ILE A 72 14.15 -19.53 14.29
C ILE A 72 14.75 -18.14 14.06
N ARG A 73 15.73 -18.08 13.16
CA ARG A 73 15.98 -16.86 12.36
C ARG A 73 15.97 -17.24 10.90
N ILE A 74 14.85 -16.97 10.22
CA ILE A 74 14.68 -17.18 8.79
C ILE A 74 15.66 -16.24 8.06
N ALA A 75 16.86 -16.74 7.81
CA ALA A 75 17.80 -16.11 6.88
C ALA A 75 17.17 -16.17 5.50
N SER A 76 16.57 -15.05 5.08
CA SER A 76 15.98 -14.96 3.74
C SER A 76 17.13 -14.65 2.78
N LEU A 77 17.63 -15.70 2.10
CA LEU A 77 18.58 -15.67 0.97
C LEU A 77 20.00 -15.11 1.22
N GLY A 78 20.92 -15.99 1.65
CA GLY A 78 22.29 -16.01 1.12
C GLY A 78 22.37 -17.09 0.04
N VAL A 79 23.31 -17.00 -0.90
CA VAL A 79 23.51 -18.05 -1.91
C VAL A 79 24.85 -18.75 -1.64
N ASP A 80 24.77 -19.98 -1.13
CA ASP A 80 25.94 -20.86 -0.99
C ASP A 80 25.91 -21.93 -2.08
N PHE A 81 27.04 -22.12 -2.74
CA PHE A 81 27.24 -23.17 -3.71
C PHE A 81 28.28 -24.15 -3.17
N VAL A 82 27.94 -25.43 -3.15
CA VAL A 82 28.93 -26.48 -2.89
C VAL A 82 29.61 -26.83 -4.21
N VAL A 83 30.87 -26.45 -4.35
CA VAL A 83 31.71 -26.83 -5.49
C VAL A 83 32.61 -27.97 -5.03
N ALA A 84 32.76 -29.00 -5.87
CA ALA A 84 33.71 -30.06 -5.60
C ALA A 84 35.13 -29.49 -5.47
N LYS A 85 35.84 -29.91 -4.42
CA LYS A 85 37.18 -29.43 -4.10
C LYS A 85 38.13 -29.62 -5.29
N ASP A 86 38.95 -28.60 -5.56
CA ASP A 86 39.99 -28.61 -6.60
C ASP A 86 39.47 -28.83 -8.04
N VAL A 87 38.17 -28.58 -8.28
CA VAL A 87 37.62 -28.59 -9.65
C VAL A 87 37.88 -27.24 -10.31
N ALA A 88 38.78 -27.27 -11.30
CA ALA A 88 38.95 -26.16 -12.23
C ALA A 88 37.77 -26.11 -13.21
N GLY A 89 37.29 -24.90 -13.50
CA GLY A 89 36.20 -24.73 -14.45
C GLY A 89 35.62 -23.32 -14.43
N PRO A 90 35.06 -22.88 -15.57
CA PRO A 90 34.44 -21.57 -15.67
C PRO A 90 33.10 -21.55 -14.92
N MET A 91 32.96 -20.61 -13.99
CA MET A 91 31.71 -20.19 -13.39
C MET A 91 31.21 -18.92 -14.07
N ARG A 92 29.94 -18.94 -14.50
CA ARG A 92 29.30 -17.80 -15.16
C ARG A 92 28.18 -17.23 -14.30
N LEU A 93 28.32 -15.98 -13.89
CA LEU A 93 27.32 -15.23 -13.14
C LEU A 93 26.54 -14.34 -14.11
N ARG A 94 25.21 -14.42 -14.08
CA ARG A 94 24.31 -13.61 -14.92
C ARG A 94 23.37 -12.80 -14.02
N PRO A 95 23.76 -11.60 -13.58
CA PRO A 95 22.86 -10.76 -12.81
C PRO A 95 21.69 -10.29 -13.68
N GLN A 96 20.51 -10.21 -13.06
CA GLN A 96 19.32 -9.62 -13.65
C GLN A 96 18.89 -8.44 -12.79
N PHE A 97 18.72 -7.29 -13.41
CA PHE A 97 18.29 -6.07 -12.73
C PHE A 97 17.06 -5.51 -13.41
N SER A 98 16.16 -4.95 -12.61
CA SER A 98 14.98 -4.26 -13.11
C SER A 98 14.84 -2.95 -12.36
N VAL A 99 14.45 -1.89 -13.07
CA VAL A 99 14.16 -0.58 -12.49
C VAL A 99 12.73 -0.19 -12.76
N PHE A 100 12.07 0.39 -11.76
CA PHE A 100 10.75 0.95 -11.94
C PHE A 100 10.83 2.44 -12.18
N VAL A 101 10.34 2.88 -13.33
CA VAL A 101 10.28 4.29 -13.71
C VAL A 101 8.84 4.77 -13.66
N ARG A 102 8.61 5.95 -13.06
CA ARG A 102 7.28 6.58 -13.08
C ARG A 102 7.00 7.10 -14.49
N VAL A 103 5.89 6.67 -15.05
CA VAL A 103 5.41 7.10 -16.36
C VAL A 103 4.08 7.83 -16.21
N ILE A 104 3.75 8.70 -17.18
CA ILE A 104 2.46 9.37 -17.20
C ILE A 104 1.38 8.36 -17.61
N PRO A 105 0.28 8.22 -16.84
CA PRO A 105 -0.84 7.39 -17.24
C PRO A 105 -1.46 7.84 -18.56
N ALA A 106 -1.85 6.88 -19.40
CA ALA A 106 -2.69 7.09 -20.56
C ALA A 106 -4.16 7.17 -20.14
N TRP A 107 -5.00 7.68 -21.04
CA TRP A 107 -6.44 7.82 -20.76
C TRP A 107 -7.12 6.50 -20.37
N ASN A 108 -6.76 5.40 -21.05
CA ASN A 108 -7.29 4.07 -20.77
C ASN A 108 -6.83 3.47 -19.43
N ASP A 109 -5.82 4.06 -18.78
CA ASP A 109 -5.44 3.64 -17.43
C ASP A 109 -6.37 4.24 -16.37
N LEU A 110 -7.04 5.36 -16.67
CA LEU A 110 -7.92 6.06 -15.76
C LEU A 110 -9.31 5.42 -15.71
N VAL A 111 -9.98 5.48 -14.55
CA VAL A 111 -11.36 4.97 -14.38
C VAL A 111 -12.33 5.55 -15.42
N MET A 112 -12.18 6.83 -15.78
CA MET A 112 -12.99 7.47 -16.83
C MET A 112 -12.80 6.86 -18.22
N GLY A 113 -11.63 6.25 -18.48
CA GLY A 113 -11.31 5.54 -19.71
C GLY A 113 -11.49 4.02 -19.60
N GLY A 114 -12.10 3.51 -18.54
CA GLY A 114 -12.29 2.07 -18.29
C GLY A 114 -11.12 1.37 -17.58
N GLY A 115 -10.11 2.13 -17.12
CA GLY A 115 -8.99 1.63 -16.34
C GLY A 115 -9.24 1.56 -14.84
N THR A 116 -8.16 1.49 -14.05
CA THR A 116 -8.21 1.30 -12.59
C THR A 116 -7.68 2.50 -11.79
N LEU A 117 -6.98 3.43 -12.43
CA LEU A 117 -6.41 4.59 -11.75
C LEU A 117 -7.48 5.66 -11.53
N ASP A 118 -7.64 6.05 -10.26
CA ASP A 118 -8.52 7.14 -9.90
C ASP A 118 -7.75 8.46 -9.80
N LEU A 119 -8.44 9.56 -10.11
CA LEU A 119 -7.93 10.92 -9.93
C LEU A 119 -8.49 11.47 -8.63
N ASP A 120 -7.61 11.67 -7.64
CA ASP A 120 -7.98 12.30 -6.38
C ASP A 120 -7.92 13.83 -6.51
N PHE A 121 -9.08 14.43 -6.78
CA PHE A 121 -9.27 15.87 -6.71
C PHE A 121 -9.60 16.29 -5.28
N LYS A 122 -8.93 17.32 -4.79
CA LYS A 122 -9.17 17.91 -3.46
C LYS A 122 -9.53 19.37 -3.59
N LEU A 123 -10.27 19.90 -2.61
CA LEU A 123 -10.43 21.34 -2.47
C LEU A 123 -9.09 21.98 -2.10
N ASP A 124 -8.98 23.27 -2.41
CA ASP A 124 -7.92 24.10 -1.87
C ASP A 124 -7.96 24.09 -0.33
N ALA A 125 -6.78 24.08 0.31
CA ALA A 125 -6.66 23.98 1.75
C ALA A 125 -7.29 25.18 2.49
N ASN A 126 -7.32 26.36 1.89
CA ASN A 126 -7.94 27.55 2.48
C ASN A 126 -9.46 27.37 2.50
N ILE A 127 -10.04 26.96 1.38
CA ILE A 127 -11.48 26.71 1.24
C ILE A 127 -11.93 25.59 2.16
N GLN A 128 -11.17 24.49 2.23
CA GLN A 128 -11.47 23.39 3.14
C GLN A 128 -11.50 23.88 4.60
N ARG A 129 -10.53 24.71 5.01
CA ARG A 129 -10.50 25.28 6.37
C ARG A 129 -11.69 26.20 6.64
N GLU A 130 -12.10 27.02 5.68
CA GLU A 130 -13.29 27.88 5.82
C GLU A 130 -14.57 27.07 6.01
N ILE A 131 -14.72 25.97 5.26
CA ILE A 131 -15.85 25.04 5.39
C ILE A 131 -15.81 24.37 6.77
N ASP A 132 -14.67 23.84 7.19
CA ASP A 132 -14.51 23.16 8.47
C ASP A 132 -14.80 24.12 9.65
N LEU A 133 -14.37 25.38 9.55
CA LEU A 133 -14.67 26.41 10.54
C LEU A 133 -16.17 26.72 10.63
N LYS A 134 -16.86 26.86 9.49
CA LYS A 134 -18.32 27.08 9.46
C LYS A 134 -19.09 25.90 10.06
N ILE A 135 -18.64 24.67 9.81
CA ILE A 135 -19.24 23.47 10.41
C ILE A 135 -19.05 23.51 11.93
N ARG A 136 -17.83 23.82 12.41
CA ARG A 136 -17.54 23.93 13.85
C ARG A 136 -18.37 25.01 14.54
N SER A 137 -18.44 26.22 13.95
CA SER A 137 -19.13 27.36 14.56
C SER A 137 -20.63 27.14 14.69
N ASN A 138 -21.24 26.43 13.73
CA ASN A 138 -22.69 26.26 13.67
C ASN A 138 -23.18 25.00 14.38
N ARG A 139 -22.29 24.04 14.66
CA ARG A 139 -22.65 22.76 15.31
C ARG A 139 -23.24 22.94 16.69
N GLN A 140 -22.47 23.56 17.59
CA GLN A 140 -22.86 23.65 19.00
C GLN A 140 -24.16 24.45 19.17
N PRO A 141 -24.34 25.63 18.54
CA PRO A 141 -25.59 26.38 18.63
C PRO A 141 -26.79 25.61 18.07
N ALA A 142 -26.62 24.87 16.96
CA ALA A 142 -27.71 24.11 16.36
C ALA A 142 -28.15 22.92 17.20
N LEU A 143 -27.20 22.20 17.82
CA LEU A 143 -27.52 21.09 18.73
C LEU A 143 -28.17 21.58 20.02
N GLU A 144 -27.76 22.75 20.53
CA GLU A 144 -28.36 23.40 21.70
C GLU A 144 -29.79 23.88 21.40
N ALA A 145 -30.00 24.52 20.25
CA ALA A 145 -31.32 24.97 19.82
C ALA A 145 -32.32 23.81 19.66
N ALA A 146 -31.84 22.64 19.25
CA ALA A 146 -32.63 21.42 19.14
C ALA A 146 -32.74 20.63 20.46
N GLY A 147 -32.10 21.08 21.55
CA GLY A 147 -32.14 20.40 22.85
C GLY A 147 -31.42 19.04 22.90
N VAL A 148 -30.61 18.73 21.89
CA VAL A 148 -29.92 17.43 21.73
C VAL A 148 -28.40 17.52 21.94
N ALA A 149 -27.89 18.66 22.42
CA ALA A 149 -26.47 18.87 22.71
C ALA A 149 -25.96 17.95 23.84
N SER A 150 -26.72 17.86 24.95
CA SER A 150 -26.37 17.05 26.13
C SER A 150 -27.54 16.18 26.59
N PRO A 151 -27.92 15.11 25.85
CA PRO A 151 -28.99 14.20 26.24
C PRO A 151 -28.60 13.38 27.46
N ASN A 152 -29.52 13.16 28.40
CA ASN A 152 -29.29 12.28 29.54
C ASN A 152 -29.48 10.79 29.15
N TRP A 153 -28.47 10.21 28.49
CA TRP A 153 -28.52 8.87 27.89
C TRP A 153 -28.90 7.73 28.84
N SER A 154 -28.47 7.79 30.11
CA SER A 154 -28.73 6.75 31.10
C SER A 154 -30.21 6.67 31.51
N SER A 155 -30.94 7.77 31.37
CA SER A 155 -32.38 7.86 31.67
C SER A 155 -33.29 7.52 30.49
N MET A 156 -32.73 7.29 29.30
CA MET A 156 -33.49 7.09 28.06
C MET A 156 -33.57 5.61 27.66
N ASP A 157 -34.75 5.20 27.19
CA ASP A 157 -34.98 3.92 26.53
C ASP A 157 -34.31 3.89 25.14
N GLU A 158 -34.02 2.70 24.60
CA GLU A 158 -33.24 2.55 23.36
C GLU A 158 -33.92 3.20 22.15
N ASN A 159 -35.25 3.20 22.11
CA ASN A 159 -36.01 3.89 21.07
C ASN A 159 -35.89 5.42 21.17
N ALA A 160 -35.83 5.96 22.39
CA ALA A 160 -35.59 7.39 22.61
C ALA A 160 -34.15 7.78 22.24
N ARG A 161 -33.17 6.93 22.56
CA ARG A 161 -31.77 7.11 22.13
C ARG A 161 -31.64 7.10 20.61
N ALA A 162 -32.30 6.17 19.93
CA ALA A 162 -32.31 6.09 18.47
C ALA A 162 -32.85 7.38 17.83
N LYS A 163 -33.95 7.94 18.36
CA LYS A 163 -34.51 9.23 17.89
C LYS A 163 -33.56 10.41 18.10
N VAL A 164 -32.90 10.49 19.25
CA VAL A 164 -31.91 11.55 19.50
C VAL A 164 -30.72 11.40 18.56
N ARG A 165 -30.25 10.17 18.30
CA ARG A 165 -29.17 9.92 17.33
C ARG A 165 -29.57 10.33 15.91
N SER A 166 -30.79 10.00 15.46
CA SER A 166 -31.26 10.37 14.12
C SER A 166 -31.40 11.89 13.97
N GLN A 167 -32.00 12.56 14.96
CA GLN A 167 -32.13 14.03 14.97
C GLN A 167 -30.77 14.73 14.96
N ARG A 168 -29.80 14.24 15.75
CA ARG A 168 -28.43 14.78 15.71
C ARG A 168 -27.77 14.55 14.34
N ALA A 169 -27.97 13.40 13.73
CA ALA A 169 -27.44 13.10 12.40
C ALA A 169 -28.03 14.05 11.33
N GLU A 170 -29.34 14.27 11.34
CA GLU A 170 -30.03 15.19 10.42
C GLU A 170 -29.53 16.63 10.55
N ILE A 171 -29.38 17.13 11.78
CA ILE A 171 -28.84 18.48 12.03
C ILE A 171 -27.41 18.60 11.51
N LEU A 172 -26.58 17.59 11.75
CA LEU A 172 -25.19 17.62 11.29
C LEU A 172 -25.07 17.53 9.76
N THR A 173 -25.89 16.72 9.11
CA THR A 173 -25.91 16.64 7.64
C THR A 173 -26.40 17.95 7.02
N GLU A 174 -27.39 18.60 7.62
CA GLU A 174 -27.89 19.91 7.15
C GLU A 174 -26.84 21.01 7.31
N ILE A 175 -26.15 21.08 8.45
CA ILE A 175 -25.04 22.03 8.66
C ILE A 175 -23.93 21.81 7.64
N ARG A 176 -23.56 20.56 7.39
CA ARG A 176 -22.56 20.20 6.38
C ARG A 176 -23.02 20.64 5.00
N ARG A 177 -24.25 20.33 4.61
CA ARG A 177 -24.82 20.73 3.31
C ARG A 177 -24.78 22.25 3.14
N ASN A 178 -25.18 23.00 4.16
CA ASN A 178 -25.17 24.46 4.14
C ASN A 178 -23.76 25.04 4.05
N ALA A 179 -22.79 24.46 4.77
CA ALA A 179 -21.40 24.90 4.74
C ALA A 179 -20.78 24.74 3.34
N TYR A 180 -21.00 23.60 2.67
CA TYR A 180 -20.53 23.38 1.30
C TYR A 180 -21.33 24.20 0.27
N ALA A 181 -22.65 24.35 0.45
CA ALA A 181 -23.50 25.14 -0.43
C ALA A 181 -23.12 26.63 -0.45
N ALA A 182 -22.61 27.17 0.66
CA ALA A 182 -22.10 28.54 0.73
C ALA A 182 -20.91 28.80 -0.22
N HIS A 183 -20.21 27.74 -0.65
CA HIS A 183 -19.13 27.80 -1.65
C HIS A 183 -19.58 27.29 -3.02
N GLY A 184 -20.89 27.13 -3.25
CA GLY A 184 -21.46 26.63 -4.51
C GLY A 184 -21.32 25.12 -4.71
N ILE A 185 -20.99 24.35 -3.66
CA ILE A 185 -20.84 22.89 -3.73
C ILE A 185 -22.13 22.23 -3.21
N GLN A 186 -22.81 21.50 -4.08
CA GLN A 186 -24.06 20.81 -3.72
C GLN A 186 -23.78 19.36 -3.31
N LEU A 187 -23.97 19.06 -2.03
CA LEU A 187 -23.91 17.70 -1.49
C LEU A 187 -25.30 17.07 -1.51
N HIS A 188 -25.42 15.83 -1.99
CA HIS A 188 -26.67 15.07 -1.99
C HIS A 188 -26.42 13.58 -1.69
N GLY A 189 -27.35 12.94 -0.97
CA GLY A 189 -27.43 11.49 -0.83
C GLY A 189 -26.15 10.85 -0.25
N GLU A 190 -25.63 9.83 -0.94
CA GLU A 190 -24.45 9.03 -0.53
C GLU A 190 -23.15 9.85 -0.33
N HIS A 191 -23.09 11.11 -0.80
CA HIS A 191 -21.91 11.97 -0.60
C HIS A 191 -21.91 12.70 0.76
N GLU A 192 -22.99 12.59 1.53
CA GLU A 192 -23.10 13.17 2.87
C GLU A 192 -22.39 12.32 3.93
N ILE A 193 -22.11 11.05 3.60
CA ILE A 193 -21.55 10.05 4.50
C ILE A 193 -20.49 9.27 3.72
N ASP A 194 -19.23 9.64 3.88
CA ASP A 194 -18.15 8.71 3.58
C ASP A 194 -17.53 8.28 4.92
N GLN A 195 -17.85 7.05 5.32
CA GLN A 195 -17.14 6.32 6.37
C GLN A 195 -15.89 5.72 5.71
N GLY A 196 -14.89 6.58 5.52
CA GLY A 196 -13.64 6.25 4.85
C GLY A 196 -12.42 6.20 5.77
N ASP A 197 -12.60 5.74 7.01
CA ASP A 197 -11.68 4.85 7.75
C ASP A 197 -12.31 4.56 9.13
N SER A 198 -12.24 3.30 9.56
CA SER A 198 -12.94 2.74 10.71
C SER A 198 -12.89 3.59 11.98
N LEU A 199 -13.98 4.29 12.31
CA LEU A 199 -14.37 4.49 13.70
C LEU A 199 -15.19 3.28 14.13
N SER A 200 -14.49 2.17 14.37
CA SER A 200 -15.00 1.16 15.30
C SER A 200 -15.27 1.87 16.63
N PRO A 201 -16.43 1.64 17.28
CA PRO A 201 -16.63 2.12 18.64
C PRO A 201 -15.71 1.32 19.55
N THR A 202 -14.49 1.79 19.77
CA THR A 202 -13.60 1.20 20.76
C THR A 202 -14.15 1.59 22.12
N GLU A 203 -14.92 0.66 22.68
CA GLU A 203 -15.14 0.57 24.12
C GLU A 203 -13.77 0.60 24.81
N THR A 204 -13.69 1.43 25.85
CA THR A 204 -12.63 1.49 26.85
C THR A 204 -12.00 0.12 27.13
N GLY A 205 -10.74 -0.04 26.73
CA GLY A 205 -9.87 -1.13 27.12
C GLY A 205 -8.45 -0.59 27.22
N GLU A 206 -7.98 -0.44 28.46
CA GLU A 206 -6.60 -0.13 28.79
C GLU A 206 -5.65 -1.18 28.18
N SER A 207 -4.64 -0.73 27.45
CA SER A 207 -3.38 -1.45 27.36
C SER A 207 -2.23 -0.47 27.11
N ASP A 208 -1.31 -0.47 28.07
CA ASP A 208 -0.06 0.26 28.08
C ASP A 208 0.79 -0.06 26.85
N THR A 209 1.32 0.97 26.20
CA THR A 209 2.64 0.89 25.56
C THR A 209 3.28 2.26 25.57
N GLU A 210 4.29 2.43 26.43
CA GLU A 210 5.19 3.58 26.45
C GLU A 210 6.13 3.58 25.23
N GLY A 211 6.43 4.78 24.72
CA GLY A 211 7.65 5.09 23.97
C GLY A 211 7.48 5.37 22.48
N ASP A 212 7.18 6.61 22.09
CA ASP A 212 8.22 7.59 21.75
C ASP A 212 7.58 8.95 21.41
N ALA A 213 8.07 9.99 22.06
CA ALA A 213 7.49 11.32 22.07
C ALA A 213 8.02 12.13 20.87
N ALA A 214 7.23 12.23 19.81
CA ALA A 214 7.35 13.28 18.81
C ALA A 214 6.08 14.15 18.84
N GLN A 215 6.29 15.41 19.24
CA GLN A 215 5.34 16.50 19.36
C GLN A 215 4.18 16.43 18.36
N SER A 216 3.02 16.00 18.85
CA SER A 216 1.75 16.17 18.15
C SER A 216 0.96 17.20 18.95
N GLY A 217 0.87 18.43 18.44
CA GLY A 217 -0.22 19.31 18.87
C GLY A 217 -1.52 18.55 18.62
N GLU A 218 -2.42 18.54 19.60
CA GLU A 218 -3.74 17.92 19.47
C GLU A 218 -4.47 18.55 18.29
N ASP A 219 -4.40 17.92 17.12
CA ASP A 219 -5.25 18.28 16.00
C ASP A 219 -6.69 17.89 16.38
N PRO A 220 -7.64 18.84 16.39
CA PRO A 220 -9.02 18.58 16.78
C PRO A 220 -9.66 17.56 15.81
N PRO A 221 -10.67 16.78 16.27
CA PRO A 221 -11.24 15.68 15.51
C PRO A 221 -11.57 16.10 14.06
N GLU A 222 -10.94 15.41 13.11
CA GLU A 222 -11.05 15.70 11.69
C GLU A 222 -12.45 15.27 11.21
N PHE A 223 -13.20 16.20 10.62
CA PHE A 223 -14.53 15.87 10.11
C PHE A 223 -14.43 15.03 8.84
N PRO A 224 -15.37 14.09 8.61
CA PRO A 224 -15.41 13.38 7.34
C PRO A 224 -15.57 14.39 6.20
N ARG A 225 -14.55 14.50 5.35
CA ARG A 225 -14.54 15.42 4.20
C ARG A 225 -15.43 14.87 3.09
N ALA A 226 -15.95 15.75 2.23
CA ALA A 226 -16.73 15.28 1.08
C ALA A 226 -15.79 14.66 0.02
N PRO A 227 -16.19 13.55 -0.64
CA PRO A 227 -15.37 12.95 -1.70
C PRO A 227 -15.45 13.77 -2.99
N ILE A 228 -14.69 14.86 -3.06
CA ILE A 228 -14.67 15.85 -4.15
C ILE A 228 -14.45 15.19 -5.52
N ALA A 229 -13.52 14.24 -5.60
CA ALA A 229 -13.25 13.45 -6.79
C ALA A 229 -14.48 12.69 -7.31
N ARG A 230 -15.32 12.16 -6.40
CA ARG A 230 -16.56 11.45 -6.77
C ARG A 230 -17.62 12.44 -7.23
N LEU A 231 -17.79 13.56 -6.52
CA LEU A 231 -18.72 14.63 -6.90
C LEU A 231 -18.45 15.17 -8.31
N LEU A 232 -17.17 15.33 -8.68
CA LEU A 232 -16.78 15.75 -10.03
C LEU A 232 -17.11 14.71 -11.10
N ARG A 233 -16.89 13.42 -10.82
CA ARG A 233 -17.23 12.32 -11.74
C ARG A 233 -18.73 12.19 -11.98
N ASP A 234 -19.53 12.45 -10.95
CA ASP A 234 -20.98 12.43 -11.03
C ASP A 234 -21.56 13.67 -11.74
N GLY A 235 -20.70 14.47 -12.41
CA GLY A 235 -21.09 15.61 -13.23
C GLY A 235 -21.54 16.84 -12.44
N ARG A 236 -21.21 16.91 -11.14
CA ARG A 236 -21.59 18.07 -10.32
C ARG A 236 -20.67 19.25 -10.57
N ALA A 237 -21.27 20.41 -10.73
CA ALA A 237 -20.54 21.67 -10.94
C ALA A 237 -19.89 22.11 -9.62
N ILE A 238 -18.65 21.71 -9.39
CA ILE A 238 -17.77 22.34 -8.40
C ILE A 238 -17.01 23.45 -9.13
N PRO A 239 -17.05 24.70 -8.65
CA PRO A 239 -16.29 25.78 -9.27
C PRO A 239 -14.80 25.45 -9.36
N ALA A 240 -14.23 25.51 -10.57
CA ALA A 240 -12.86 25.05 -10.84
C ALA A 240 -11.78 25.75 -9.98
N HIS A 241 -12.01 27.01 -9.61
CA HIS A 241 -11.10 27.79 -8.78
C HIS A 241 -11.01 27.31 -7.32
N LEU A 242 -11.93 26.46 -6.87
CA LEU A 242 -11.91 25.87 -5.52
C LEU A 242 -11.13 24.55 -5.48
N ILE A 243 -10.77 24.00 -6.64
CA ILE A 243 -10.14 22.70 -6.78
C ILE A 243 -8.62 22.88 -6.89
N LYS A 244 -7.89 22.14 -6.06
CA LYS A 244 -6.45 22.02 -6.19
C LYS A 244 -6.12 21.15 -7.41
N PRO A 245 -5.16 21.54 -8.27
CA PRO A 245 -4.68 20.67 -9.35
C PRO A 245 -4.29 19.29 -8.81
N ALA A 246 -4.94 18.24 -9.31
CA ALA A 246 -4.67 16.88 -8.90
C ALA A 246 -3.29 16.43 -9.38
N ALA A 247 -2.57 15.70 -8.53
CA ALA A 247 -1.34 15.05 -8.95
C ALA A 247 -1.69 13.86 -9.86
N PHE A 248 -0.86 13.61 -10.88
CA PHE A 248 -1.03 12.41 -11.70
C PHE A 248 -0.90 11.15 -10.83
N PRO A 249 -1.82 10.19 -10.96
CA PRO A 249 -1.75 8.96 -10.19
C PRO A 249 -0.49 8.19 -10.57
N GLY A 250 0.03 7.40 -9.64
CA GLY A 250 1.25 6.64 -9.88
C GLY A 250 1.01 5.58 -10.95
N LYS A 251 1.73 5.66 -12.06
CA LYS A 251 1.93 4.52 -12.97
C LYS A 251 3.42 4.28 -13.06
N TRP A 252 3.83 3.06 -12.83
CA TRP A 252 5.22 2.65 -12.80
C TRP A 252 5.43 1.54 -13.80
N ARG A 253 6.43 1.68 -14.65
CA ARG A 253 6.81 0.68 -15.62
C ARG A 253 8.12 0.07 -15.20
N ARG A 254 8.17 -1.27 -15.14
CA ARG A 254 9.41 -2.02 -14.99
C ARG A 254 10.18 -1.99 -16.30
N LEU A 255 11.46 -1.66 -16.21
CA LEU A 255 12.42 -1.79 -17.29
C LEU A 255 13.43 -2.83 -16.85
N ASP A 256 13.49 -3.93 -17.59
CA ASP A 256 14.49 -4.97 -17.37
C ASP A 256 15.80 -4.54 -18.03
N LEU A 257 16.89 -4.61 -17.27
CA LEU A 257 18.22 -4.20 -17.70
C LEU A 257 18.98 -5.42 -18.22
N GLU A 258 19.54 -5.28 -19.41
CA GLU A 258 20.47 -6.27 -19.95
C GLU A 258 21.87 -6.01 -19.39
N LEU A 259 22.38 -6.97 -18.61
CA LEU A 259 23.70 -6.88 -18.00
C LEU A 259 24.63 -7.95 -18.57
N PRO A 260 25.93 -7.64 -18.75
CA PRO A 260 26.92 -8.62 -19.15
C PRO A 260 27.04 -9.72 -18.10
N SER A 261 27.45 -10.92 -18.54
CA SER A 261 27.81 -12.00 -17.62
C SER A 261 29.22 -11.82 -17.09
N LEU A 262 29.43 -12.08 -15.80
CA LEU A 262 30.76 -12.20 -15.20
C LEU A 262 31.22 -13.66 -15.32
N GLU A 263 32.41 -13.87 -15.88
CA GLU A 263 33.04 -15.18 -15.96
C GLU A 263 34.26 -15.23 -15.04
N VAL A 264 34.29 -16.21 -14.14
CA VAL A 264 35.40 -16.48 -13.21
C VAL A 264 35.78 -17.94 -13.29
N ASP A 265 37.02 -18.29 -12.94
CA ASP A 265 37.42 -19.67 -12.78
C ASP A 265 37.27 -20.07 -11.30
N CYS A 266 36.77 -21.27 -11.03
CA CYS A 266 36.66 -21.80 -9.67
C CYS A 266 38.01 -21.89 -8.93
N CYS A 267 39.13 -21.87 -9.65
CA CYS A 267 40.49 -21.83 -9.09
C CYS A 267 41.10 -20.42 -9.02
N ASP A 268 40.37 -19.37 -9.39
CA ASP A 268 40.88 -18.00 -9.25
C ASP A 268 41.11 -17.67 -7.76
N ASN A 269 42.28 -17.12 -7.44
CA ASN A 269 42.53 -16.59 -6.11
C ASN A 269 41.84 -15.22 -5.90
N ASP A 270 41.72 -14.80 -4.65
CA ASP A 270 41.05 -13.54 -4.27
C ASP A 270 41.54 -12.30 -5.04
N SER A 271 42.84 -12.23 -5.34
CA SER A 271 43.41 -11.09 -6.07
C SER A 271 42.94 -11.04 -7.54
N VAL A 272 42.82 -12.21 -8.17
CA VAL A 272 42.34 -12.35 -9.55
C VAL A 272 40.85 -12.07 -9.60
N LEU A 273 40.08 -12.60 -8.65
CA LEU A 273 38.64 -12.33 -8.51
C LEU A 273 38.36 -10.83 -8.32
N ALA A 274 39.09 -10.15 -7.42
CA ALA A 274 38.93 -8.72 -7.19
C ALA A 274 39.24 -7.88 -8.44
N THR A 275 40.23 -8.30 -9.24
CA THR A 275 40.58 -7.65 -10.51
C THR A 275 39.48 -7.84 -11.55
N LYS A 276 38.96 -9.06 -11.72
CA LYS A 276 37.85 -9.37 -12.63
C LYS A 276 36.57 -8.63 -12.23
N LEU A 277 36.28 -8.54 -10.93
CA LEU A 277 35.13 -7.79 -10.40
C LEU A 277 35.26 -6.29 -10.66
N THR A 278 36.44 -5.72 -10.47
CA THR A 278 36.71 -4.30 -10.78
C THR A 278 36.50 -4.01 -12.26
N ALA A 279 37.01 -4.87 -13.14
CA ALA A 279 36.83 -4.76 -14.58
C ALA A 279 35.35 -4.87 -14.98
N TYR A 280 34.63 -5.82 -14.40
CA TYR A 280 33.19 -5.99 -14.61
C TYR A 280 32.40 -4.74 -14.18
N ASN A 281 32.68 -4.21 -12.99
CA ASN A 281 32.03 -2.99 -12.49
C ASN A 281 32.34 -1.76 -13.35
N ALA A 282 33.49 -1.70 -14.01
CA ALA A 282 33.83 -0.63 -14.93
C ALA A 282 33.00 -0.69 -16.23
N ILE A 283 32.58 -1.88 -16.68
CA ILE A 283 31.69 -2.06 -17.84
C ILE A 283 30.25 -1.59 -17.52
N LEU A 284 29.85 -1.66 -16.25
CA LEU A 284 28.51 -1.28 -15.79
C LEU A 284 28.32 0.22 -15.51
N ARG A 285 29.38 1.02 -15.55
CA ARG A 285 29.34 2.48 -15.33
C ARG A 285 29.16 3.25 -16.62
#